data_AF-A0A857N3P0-F1
#
_entry.id   AF-A0A857N3P0-F1
#
_cell.length_a   1.000
_cell.length_b   1.000
_cell.length_c   1.000
_cell.angle_alpha   90.00
_cell.angle_beta   90.00
_cell.angle_gamma   90.00
#
_symmetry.space_group_name_H-M   'P 1'
#
loop_
_entity.id
_entity.type
_entity.pdbx_description
1 polymer ?
#
loop_
_entity_poly.entity_id
_entity_poly.type
_entity_poly.pdbx_seq_one_letter_code
_entity_poly.pdbx_strand_id
1 'polypeptide(L)'
;MGLWPPKTNDRLFIFFFGYLTIHCCLEYAELIEYIDNLEYVVTNLTENTILTMILVKITAYRLNAKRLHQVLEDVKDDYDEDKYKEPDERLSFLQYNVLAKRFIKISVPIMFLAALMFYLKPLTGQMRASKSRKETHV
;
A
#
# COMPACT_ATOMS: atom_id res chain seq x y z
N MET A 1 9.68 -7.33 -0.66
CA MET A 1 9.77 -6.68 0.67
C MET A 1 10.18 -7.61 1.81
N GLY A 2 10.23 -8.95 1.66
CA GLY A 2 10.66 -9.84 2.76
C GLY A 2 9.67 -9.96 3.93
N LEU A 3 8.45 -9.42 3.76
CA LEU A 3 7.37 -9.40 4.75
C LEU A 3 6.53 -10.68 4.81
N TRP A 4 6.63 -11.58 3.82
CA TRP A 4 5.76 -12.75 3.74
C TRP A 4 6.03 -13.68 4.94
N PRO A 5 5.05 -13.94 5.82
CA PRO A 5 5.32 -14.60 7.09
C PRO A 5 5.94 -16.01 6.95
N PRO A 6 5.48 -16.87 6.02
CA PRO A 6 6.09 -18.18 5.80
C PRO A 6 7.49 -18.15 5.16
N LYS A 7 7.87 -17.05 4.50
CA LYS A 7 9.17 -16.90 3.82
C LYS A 7 9.70 -15.50 4.04
N THR A 8 10.05 -15.21 5.29
CA THR A 8 10.65 -13.92 5.65
C THR A 8 12.07 -13.83 5.09
N ASN A 9 12.45 -12.65 4.62
CA ASN A 9 13.82 -12.35 4.20
C ASN A 9 14.26 -11.09 4.92
N ASP A 10 15.01 -11.28 5.99
CA ASP A 10 15.38 -10.21 6.91
C ASP A 10 16.30 -9.17 6.26
N ARG A 11 17.23 -9.59 5.40
CA ARG A 11 18.12 -8.66 4.68
C ARG A 11 17.33 -7.75 3.76
N LEU A 12 16.41 -8.34 2.99
CA LEU A 12 15.55 -7.60 2.08
C LEU A 12 14.59 -6.68 2.84
N PHE A 13 14.06 -7.14 3.98
CA PHE A 13 13.22 -6.33 4.86
C PHE A 13 13.98 -5.13 5.40
N ILE A 14 15.17 -5.33 6.00
CA ILE A 14 15.98 -4.24 6.56
C ILE A 14 16.32 -3.20 5.50
N PHE A 15 16.69 -3.63 4.29
CA PHE A 15 16.98 -2.73 3.19
C PHE A 15 15.77 -1.85 2.83
N PHE A 16 14.61 -2.45 2.55
CA PHE A 16 13.42 -1.68 2.18
C PHE A 16 12.84 -0.86 3.33
N PHE A 17 12.87 -1.40 4.55
CA PHE A 17 12.39 -0.70 5.73
C PHE A 17 13.27 0.52 6.03
N GLY A 18 14.58 0.36 6.04
CA GLY A 18 15.52 1.46 6.23
C GLY A 18 15.37 2.54 5.16
N TYR A 19 15.23 2.14 3.89
CA TYR A 19 14.93 3.07 2.79
C TYR A 19 13.66 3.89 3.06
N LEU A 20 12.55 3.24 3.43
CA LEU A 20 11.29 3.91 3.73
C LEU A 20 11.39 4.82 4.97
N THR A 21 12.12 4.40 6.01
CA THR A 21 12.35 5.22 7.20
C THR A 21 13.13 6.48 6.88
N ILE A 22 14.20 6.38 6.09
CA ILE A 22 14.99 7.55 5.66
C ILE A 22 14.11 8.51 4.85
N HIS A 23 13.30 7.99 3.92
CA HIS A 23 12.35 8.80 3.16
C HIS A 23 11.35 9.54 4.06
N CYS A 24 10.75 8.85 5.04
CA CYS A 24 9.87 9.52 6.01
C CYS A 24 10.61 10.62 6.79
N CYS A 25 11.83 10.36 7.25
CA CYS A 25 12.61 11.38 7.98
C CYS A 25 12.89 12.62 7.12
N LEU A 26 13.19 12.44 5.83
CA LEU A 26 13.40 13.55 4.89
C LEU A 26 12.11 14.35 4.67
N GLU A 27 10.98 13.67 4.45
CA GLU A 27 9.66 14.31 4.30
C GLU A 27 9.24 15.11 5.54
N TYR A 28 9.54 14.61 6.74
CA TYR A 28 9.31 15.34 7.98
C TYR A 28 10.26 16.53 8.16
N ALA A 29 11.52 16.41 7.71
CA ALA A 29 12.46 17.53 7.73
C ALA A 29 12.00 18.67 6.80
N GLU A 30 11.56 18.34 5.60
CA GLU A 30 10.99 19.31 4.64
C GLU A 30 9.72 19.98 5.20
N LEU A 31 8.87 19.22 5.89
CA LEU A 31 7.69 19.79 6.57
C LEU A 31 8.06 20.83 7.63
N ILE A 32 9.13 20.59 8.38
CA ILE A 32 9.61 21.52 9.42
C ILE A 32 10.21 22.79 8.78
N GLU A 33 10.91 22.65 7.65
CA GLU A 33 11.52 23.77 6.94
C GLU A 33 10.49 24.74 6.36
N TYR A 34 9.36 24.23 5.86
CA TYR A 34 8.29 25.04 5.25
C TYR A 34 7.07 25.25 6.15
N ILE A 35 7.24 25.13 7.48
CA ILE A 35 6.13 25.17 8.45
C ILE A 35 5.36 26.51 8.44
N ASP A 36 6.01 27.59 8.01
CA ASP A 36 5.42 28.93 7.94
C ASP A 36 4.39 29.08 6.79
N ASN A 37 4.34 28.14 5.84
CA ASN A 37 3.37 28.13 4.74
C ASN A 37 2.30 27.06 4.97
N LEU A 38 1.14 27.49 5.49
CA LEU A 38 0.03 26.59 5.83
C LEU A 38 -0.49 25.75 4.63
N GLU A 39 -0.57 26.32 3.42
CA GLU A 39 -1.05 25.61 2.23
C GLU A 39 -0.10 24.47 1.84
N TYR A 40 1.20 24.75 1.91
CA TYR A 40 2.23 23.76 1.68
C TYR A 40 2.24 22.69 2.77
N VAL A 41 2.13 23.09 4.04
CA VAL A 41 2.05 22.18 5.20
C VAL A 41 0.90 21.21 5.08
N VAL A 42 -0.31 21.67 4.74
CA VAL A 42 -1.49 20.78 4.61
C VAL A 42 -1.32 19.76 3.48
N THR A 43 -0.76 20.21 2.35
CA THR A 43 -0.50 19.34 1.20
C THR A 43 0.56 18.29 1.54
N ASN A 44 1.68 18.72 2.11
CA ASN A 44 2.78 17.84 2.51
C ASN A 44 2.36 16.86 3.62
N LEU A 45 1.59 17.32 4.62
CA LEU A 45 1.10 16.47 5.69
C LEU A 45 0.17 15.35 5.18
N THR A 46 -0.64 15.63 4.14
CA THR A 46 -1.50 14.63 3.51
C THR A 46 -0.67 13.50 2.89
N GLU A 47 0.43 13.84 2.22
CA GLU A 47 1.35 12.87 1.62
C GLU A 47 2.14 12.11 2.69
N ASN A 48 2.69 12.82 3.70
CA ASN A 48 3.44 12.23 4.82
C ASN A 48 2.60 11.27 5.66
N THR A 49 1.30 11.54 5.79
CA THR A 49 0.37 10.66 6.52
C THR A 49 0.24 9.31 5.85
N ILE A 50 0.22 9.27 4.52
CA ILE A 50 0.16 8.01 3.76
C ILE A 50 1.45 7.20 3.96
N LEU A 51 2.61 7.85 3.85
CA LEU A 51 3.90 7.17 4.03
C LEU A 51 4.07 6.65 5.47
N THR A 52 3.67 7.44 6.45
CA THR A 52 3.66 7.04 7.87
C THR A 52 2.72 5.86 8.11
N MET A 53 1.52 5.86 7.52
CA MET A 53 0.58 4.74 7.61
C MET A 53 1.20 3.46 7.03
N ILE A 54 1.94 3.55 5.93
CA ILE A 54 2.65 2.43 5.32
C ILE A 54 3.72 1.88 6.27
N LEU A 55 4.55 2.74 6.87
CA LEU A 55 5.56 2.33 7.86
C LEU A 55 4.95 1.64 9.08
N VAL A 56 3.86 2.21 9.63
CA VAL A 56 3.14 1.61 10.77
C VAL A 56 2.58 0.24 10.39
N LYS A 57 1.95 0.10 9.22
CA LYS A 57 1.45 -1.20 8.74
C LYS A 57 2.57 -2.21 8.59
N ILE A 58 3.68 -1.84 7.94
CA ILE A 58 4.85 -2.72 7.75
C ILE A 58 5.39 -3.19 9.10
N THR A 59 5.50 -2.28 10.06
CA THR A 59 5.97 -2.59 11.43
C THR A 59 5.01 -3.53 12.13
N ALA A 60 3.71 -3.25 12.08
CA ALA A 60 2.67 -4.10 12.67
C ALA A 60 2.69 -5.51 12.07
N TYR A 61 2.83 -5.64 10.75
CA TYR A 61 2.99 -6.93 10.08
C TYR A 61 4.23 -7.68 10.56
N ARG A 62 5.37 -7.00 10.72
CA ARG A 62 6.61 -7.62 11.18
C ARG A 62 6.51 -8.09 12.63
N LEU A 63 5.95 -7.27 13.53
CA LEU A 63 5.75 -7.62 14.93
C LEU A 63 4.80 -8.81 15.10
N ASN A 64 3.75 -8.87 14.27
CA ASN A 64 2.75 -9.93 14.31
C ASN A 64 3.04 -11.08 13.33
N ALA A 65 4.22 -11.14 12.72
CA ALA A 65 4.52 -12.09 11.65
C ALA A 65 4.32 -13.55 12.09
N LYS A 66 4.71 -13.91 13.32
CA LYS A 66 4.52 -15.27 13.87
C LYS A 66 3.05 -15.63 14.01
N ARG A 67 2.25 -14.73 14.59
CA ARG A 67 0.80 -14.93 14.77
C ARG A 67 0.09 -14.99 13.42
N LEU A 68 0.48 -14.13 12.48
CA LEU A 68 -0.06 -14.14 11.12
C LEU A 68 0.31 -15.42 10.36
N HIS A 69 1.51 -15.95 10.59
CA HIS A 69 1.90 -17.23 10.02
C HIS A 69 1.03 -18.38 10.54
N GLN A 70 0.76 -18.43 11.84
CA GLN A 70 -0.14 -19.42 12.45
C GLN A 70 -1.55 -19.32 11.86
N VAL A 71 -2.13 -18.12 11.84
CA VAL A 71 -3.45 -17.90 11.24
C VAL A 71 -3.48 -18.34 9.77
N LEU A 72 -2.40 -18.12 9.03
CA LEU A 72 -2.31 -18.56 7.64
C LEU A 72 -2.22 -20.09 7.50
N GLU A 73 -1.56 -20.77 8.44
CA GLU A 73 -1.52 -22.24 8.48
C GLU A 73 -2.89 -22.80 8.84
N ASP A 74 -3.57 -22.24 9.84
CA ASP A 74 -4.93 -22.63 10.23
C ASP A 74 -5.90 -22.47 9.05
N VAL A 75 -5.89 -21.30 8.40
CA VAL A 75 -6.73 -21.04 7.21
C VAL A 75 -6.40 -22.00 6.05
N LYS A 76 -5.13 -22.37 5.89
CA LYS A 76 -4.72 -23.32 4.85
C LYS A 76 -5.21 -24.74 5.18
N ASP A 77 -5.17 -25.12 6.45
CA ASP A 77 -5.67 -26.41 6.93
C ASP A 77 -7.19 -26.49 6.83
N ASP A 78 -7.89 -25.38 7.06
CA ASP A 78 -9.34 -25.24 6.87
C ASP A 78 -9.77 -25.22 5.40
N TYR A 79 -8.84 -25.04 4.46
CA TYR A 79 -9.14 -25.05 3.03
C TYR A 79 -9.32 -26.45 2.45
N ASP A 80 -9.15 -27.50 3.26
CA ASP A 80 -9.35 -28.88 2.87
C ASP A 80 -10.85 -29.19 2.70
N GLU A 81 -11.28 -29.41 1.45
CA GLU A 81 -12.69 -29.65 1.09
C GLU A 81 -13.27 -30.88 1.82
N ASP A 82 -12.42 -31.82 2.22
CA ASP A 82 -12.80 -33.05 2.91
C ASP A 82 -13.25 -32.81 4.37
N LYS A 83 -12.97 -31.63 4.94
CA LYS A 83 -13.38 -31.26 6.31
C LYS A 83 -14.81 -30.74 6.40
N TYR A 84 -15.35 -30.18 5.33
CA TYR A 84 -16.72 -29.66 5.31
C TYR A 84 -17.69 -30.79 5.00
N LYS A 85 -18.38 -31.31 6.01
CA LYS A 85 -19.32 -32.43 5.84
C LYS A 85 -20.72 -31.97 5.42
N GLU A 86 -21.08 -30.75 5.74
CA GLU A 86 -22.40 -30.20 5.48
C GLU A 86 -22.41 -29.37 4.19
N PRO A 87 -23.41 -29.56 3.30
CA PRO A 87 -23.48 -28.83 2.03
C PRO A 87 -23.66 -27.31 2.21
N ASP A 88 -24.28 -26.87 3.29
CA ASP A 88 -24.53 -25.45 3.58
C ASP A 88 -23.27 -24.70 4.02
N GLU A 89 -22.38 -25.36 4.77
CA GLU A 89 -21.07 -24.81 5.14
C GLU A 89 -20.17 -24.63 3.90
N ARG A 90 -20.16 -25.62 3.00
CA ARG A 90 -19.42 -25.56 1.73
C ARG A 90 -19.89 -24.42 0.85
N LEU A 91 -21.22 -24.24 0.72
CA LEU A 91 -21.78 -23.16 -0.08
C LEU A 91 -21.39 -21.79 0.46
N SER A 92 -21.47 -21.60 1.78
CA SER A 92 -21.08 -20.34 2.44
C SER A 92 -19.60 -20.02 2.24
N PHE A 93 -18.74 -21.03 2.40
CA PHE A 93 -17.30 -20.90 2.15
C PHE A 93 -17.00 -20.50 0.70
N LEU A 94 -17.62 -21.19 -0.27
CA LEU A 94 -17.46 -20.89 -1.69
C LEU A 94 -17.91 -19.47 -2.04
N GLN A 95 -19.04 -19.01 -1.49
CA GLN A 95 -19.54 -17.66 -1.71
C GLN A 95 -18.58 -16.59 -1.18
N TYR A 96 -18.08 -16.77 0.04
CA TYR A 96 -17.04 -15.88 0.60
C TYR A 96 -15.81 -15.84 -0.29
N ASN A 97 -15.36 -17.01 -0.76
CA ASN A 97 -14.15 -17.14 -1.55
C ASN A 97 -14.29 -16.50 -2.95
N VAL A 98 -15.46 -16.64 -3.58
CA VAL A 98 -15.80 -15.94 -4.83
C VAL A 98 -15.80 -14.42 -4.62
N LEU A 99 -16.38 -13.94 -3.52
CA LEU A 99 -16.40 -12.51 -3.20
C LEU A 99 -14.99 -11.97 -2.95
N ALA A 100 -14.18 -12.67 -2.16
CA ALA A 100 -12.78 -12.31 -1.88
C ALA A 100 -11.94 -12.25 -3.17
N LYS A 101 -12.07 -13.25 -4.06
CA LYS A 101 -11.39 -13.25 -5.36
C LYS A 101 -11.80 -12.07 -6.23
N ARG A 102 -13.10 -11.73 -6.27
CA ARG A 102 -13.60 -10.56 -7.01
C ARG A 102 -13.04 -9.26 -6.45
N PHE A 103 -13.01 -9.12 -5.12
CA PHE A 103 -12.45 -7.96 -4.46
C PHE A 103 -10.98 -7.75 -4.83
N ILE A 104 -10.15 -8.80 -4.77
CA ILE A 104 -8.73 -8.72 -5.15
C ILE A 104 -8.58 -8.36 -6.65
N LYS A 105 -9.38 -8.99 -7.52
CA LYS A 105 -9.33 -8.75 -8.97
C LYS A 105 -9.66 -7.31 -9.35
N ILE A 106 -10.49 -6.62 -8.58
CA ILE A 106 -10.88 -5.22 -8.83
C ILE A 106 -9.94 -4.25 -8.12
N SER A 107 -9.61 -4.51 -6.85
CA SER A 107 -8.81 -3.59 -6.03
C SER A 107 -7.37 -3.44 -6.52
N VAL A 108 -6.72 -4.55 -6.94
CA VAL A 108 -5.32 -4.51 -7.37
C VAL A 108 -5.11 -3.64 -8.62
N PRO A 109 -5.90 -3.77 -9.70
CA PRO A 109 -5.81 -2.86 -10.85
C PRO A 109 -6.11 -1.41 -10.51
N ILE A 110 -7.10 -1.15 -9.64
CA ILE A 110 -7.42 0.22 -9.20
C ILE A 110 -6.24 0.85 -8.47
N MET A 111 -5.61 0.10 -7.56
CA MET A 111 -4.43 0.55 -6.83
C MET A 111 -3.26 0.83 -7.80
N PHE A 112 -3.05 -0.03 -8.79
CA PHE A 112 -2.03 0.17 -9.81
C PHE A 112 -2.29 1.41 -10.67
N LEU A 113 -3.53 1.62 -11.11
CA LEU A 113 -3.95 2.81 -11.86
C LEU A 113 -3.79 4.08 -11.03
N ALA A 114 -4.16 4.06 -9.74
CA ALA A 114 -3.97 5.19 -8.84
C ALA A 114 -2.48 5.56 -8.69
N ALA A 115 -1.61 4.56 -8.52
CA ALA A 115 -0.17 4.79 -8.47
C ALA A 115 0.36 5.39 -9.79
N LEU A 116 -0.05 4.86 -10.93
CA LEU A 116 0.31 5.43 -12.24
C LEU A 116 -0.15 6.88 -12.36
N MET A 117 -1.39 7.20 -12.02
CA MET A 117 -1.92 8.57 -12.08
C MET A 117 -1.13 9.51 -11.17
N PHE A 118 -0.78 9.07 -9.96
CA PHE A 118 0.02 9.86 -9.03
C PHE A 118 1.39 10.24 -9.63
N TYR A 119 2.11 9.27 -10.19
CA TYR A 119 3.41 9.52 -10.83
C TYR A 119 3.31 10.29 -12.16
N LEU A 120 2.18 10.20 -12.88
CA LEU A 120 1.94 10.96 -14.11
C LEU A 120 1.48 12.41 -13.86
N LYS A 121 1.02 12.74 -12.66
CA LYS A 121 0.59 14.09 -12.24
C LYS A 121 1.58 15.20 -12.65
N PRO A 122 2.90 15.12 -12.36
CA PRO A 122 3.86 16.17 -12.76
C PRO A 122 3.96 16.37 -14.28
N LEU A 123 3.84 15.29 -15.07
CA LEU A 123 3.90 15.38 -16.54
C LEU A 123 2.72 16.18 -17.11
N THR A 124 1.52 15.98 -16.55
CA THR A 124 0.33 16.75 -16.97
C THR A 124 0.43 18.23 -16.63
N GLY A 125 1.06 18.57 -15.49
CA GLY A 125 1.35 19.96 -15.10
C GLY A 125 2.32 20.63 -16.07
N GLN A 126 3.41 19.95 -16.42
CA GLN A 126 4.41 20.46 -17.38
C GLN A 126 3.82 20.62 -18.80
N MET A 127 2.98 19.68 -19.23
CA MET A 127 2.28 19.79 -20.52
C MET A 127 1.34 21.00 -20.55
N ARG A 128 0.57 21.25 -19.49
CA ARG A 128 -0.29 22.45 -19.38
C ARG A 128 0.53 23.74 -19.37
N ALA A 129 1.63 23.79 -18.61
CA ALA A 129 2.51 24.95 -18.57
C ALA A 129 3.18 25.24 -19.93
N SER A 130 3.58 24.20 -20.66
CA SER A 130 4.15 24.35 -22.01
C SER A 130 3.13 24.83 -23.05
N LYS A 131 1.85 24.44 -22.89
CA LYS A 131 0.76 24.89 -23.77
C LYS A 131 0.41 26.37 -23.53
N SER A 132 0.32 26.79 -22.27
CA SER A 132 0.09 28.18 -21.90
C SER A 132 1.23 29.11 -22.38
N ARG A 133 2.49 28.68 -22.26
CA ARG A 133 3.65 29.42 -22.79
C ARG A 133 3.60 29.61 -24.31
N LYS A 134 3.03 28.66 -25.05
CA LYS A 134 2.88 28.79 -26.52
C LYS A 134 1.76 29.77 -26.91
N GLU A 135 0.74 29.96 -26.08
CA GLU A 135 -0.36 30.89 -26.33
C GLU A 135 -0.02 32.35 -25.94
N THR A 136 0.97 32.58 -25.07
CA THR A 136 1.41 33.95 -24.69
C THR A 136 2.39 34.60 -25.67
N HIS A 137 2.88 33.82 -26.65
CA HIS A 137 3.82 34.28 -27.69
C HIS A 137 3.19 34.33 -29.09
N VAL A 138 1.85 34.33 -29.17
CA VAL A 138 1.07 34.54 -30.41
C VAL A 138 0.30 35.85 -30.29
#